data_AF-A0A6M3JB28-F1
#
_entry.id   AF-A0A6M3JB28-F1
#
_cell.length_a   1.000
_cell.length_b   1.000
_cell.length_c   1.000
_cell.angle_alpha   90.00
_cell.angle_beta   90.00
_cell.angle_gamma   90.00
#
_symmetry.space_group_name_H-M   'P 1'
#
loop_
_entity.id
_entity.type
_entity.pdbx_description
1 polymer ?
#
loop_
_entity_poly.entity_id
_entity_poly.type
_entity_poly.pdbx_seq_one_letter_code
_entity_poly.pdbx_strand_id
1 'polypeptide(L)'
;MSLDIKVELEQLNTMYKDTQQNQTFNALIYGEMGTGKTNLAKTCRKPVLIHSFDPGGTKTVRDDIGKGIFVDTRYEVEDARSPSAFEAWDKEYHRLKKENFFNSMGTFIVDSATTWSASAMNVILKKAGRAGGTPQQNDYLPAMIMIENAIKDMIGL
;
A
#
# COMPACT_ATOMS: atom_id res chain seq x y z
N MET A 1 -7.88 -45.78 -2.70
CA MET A 1 -8.78 -45.26 -1.64
C MET A 1 -9.68 -44.22 -2.30
N SER A 2 -11.00 -44.30 -2.13
CA SER A 2 -11.90 -43.25 -2.66
C SER A 2 -11.83 -42.02 -1.76
N LEU A 3 -11.86 -40.84 -2.37
CA LEU A 3 -11.92 -39.57 -1.64
C LEU A 3 -13.17 -39.52 -0.76
N ASP A 4 -12.99 -39.28 0.55
CA ASP A 4 -14.11 -38.96 1.43
C ASP A 4 -14.43 -37.47 1.31
N ILE A 5 -15.49 -37.17 0.57
CA ILE A 5 -15.90 -35.80 0.25
C ILE A 5 -16.19 -34.99 1.52
N LYS A 6 -16.72 -35.60 2.59
CA LYS A 6 -17.07 -34.86 3.81
C LYS A 6 -15.83 -34.42 4.57
N VAL A 7 -14.87 -35.33 4.70
CA VAL A 7 -13.58 -35.04 5.35
C VAL A 7 -12.83 -33.95 4.59
N GLU A 8 -12.79 -34.02 3.27
CA GLU A 8 -12.17 -32.99 2.43
C GLU A 8 -12.83 -31.61 2.62
N LEU A 9 -14.17 -31.55 2.63
CA LEU A 9 -14.90 -30.30 2.84
C LEU A 9 -14.70 -29.71 4.25
N GLU A 10 -14.58 -30.55 5.28
CA GLU A 10 -14.27 -30.10 6.64
C GLU A 10 -12.84 -29.56 6.76
N GLN A 11 -11.89 -30.21 6.09
CA GLN A 11 -10.50 -29.74 6.02
C GLN A 11 -10.42 -28.37 5.32
N LEU A 12 -11.09 -28.20 4.18
CA LEU A 12 -11.15 -26.91 3.47
C LEU A 12 -11.77 -25.80 4.33
N ASN A 13 -12.85 -26.09 5.06
CA ASN A 13 -13.47 -25.13 5.97
C ASN A 13 -12.54 -24.74 7.14
N THR A 14 -11.78 -25.70 7.66
CA THR A 14 -10.80 -25.47 8.73
C THR A 14 -9.65 -24.60 8.23
N MET A 15 -9.11 -24.90 7.05
CA MET A 15 -8.07 -24.08 6.40
C MET A 15 -8.52 -22.62 6.23
N TYR A 16 -9.79 -22.40 5.86
CA TYR A 16 -10.33 -21.06 5.73
C TYR A 16 -10.37 -20.30 7.07
N LYS A 17 -10.85 -20.96 8.13
CA LYS A 17 -11.02 -20.33 9.45
C LYS A 17 -9.71 -20.06 10.18
N ASP A 18 -8.73 -20.94 10.01
CA ASP A 18 -7.46 -20.87 10.74
C ASP A 18 -6.48 -19.84 10.17
N THR A 19 -6.72 -19.37 8.93
CA THR A 19 -5.82 -18.40 8.30
C THR A 19 -6.30 -16.97 8.60
N GLN A 20 -5.52 -16.23 9.40
CA GLN A 20 -5.82 -14.83 9.76
C GLN A 20 -5.99 -13.91 8.54
N GLN A 21 -5.32 -14.21 7.42
CA GLN A 21 -5.47 -13.50 6.14
C GLN A 21 -6.89 -13.60 5.55
N ASN A 22 -7.65 -14.64 5.90
CA ASN A 22 -9.03 -14.80 5.45
C ASN A 22 -10.02 -13.95 6.27
N GLN A 23 -9.56 -13.35 7.37
CA GLN A 23 -10.36 -12.43 8.19
C GLN A 23 -10.15 -10.96 7.81
N THR A 24 -9.20 -10.67 6.91
CA THR A 24 -8.94 -9.33 6.40
C THR A 24 -9.45 -9.20 4.97
N PHE A 25 -9.56 -7.96 4.48
CA PHE A 25 -9.97 -7.66 3.13
C PHE A 25 -8.98 -6.67 2.53
N ASN A 26 -8.44 -7.03 1.37
CA ASN A 26 -7.52 -6.22 0.60
C ASN A 26 -8.18 -5.80 -0.71
N ALA A 27 -8.04 -4.54 -1.10
CA ALA A 27 -8.62 -4.03 -2.33
C ALA A 27 -7.64 -3.14 -3.08
N LEU A 28 -7.62 -3.29 -4.41
CA LEU A 28 -7.05 -2.32 -5.32
C LEU A 28 -8.20 -1.44 -5.85
N ILE A 29 -8.20 -0.17 -5.47
CA ILE A 29 -9.20 0.79 -5.94
C ILE A 29 -8.61 1.57 -7.11
N TYR A 30 -9.21 1.41 -8.29
CA TYR A 30 -8.80 2.08 -9.51
C TYR A 30 -9.97 2.84 -10.13
N GLY A 31 -9.66 3.93 -10.83
CA GLY A 31 -10.63 4.78 -11.51
C GLY A 31 -10.02 6.12 -11.89
N GLU A 32 -10.70 6.84 -12.77
CA GLU A 32 -10.25 8.14 -13.27
C GLU A 32 -10.11 9.19 -12.15
N MET A 33 -9.41 10.27 -12.44
CA MET A 33 -9.28 11.41 -11.52
C MET A 33 -10.67 11.98 -11.17
N GLY A 34 -10.89 12.36 -9.92
CA GLY A 34 -12.16 12.96 -9.48
C GLY A 34 -13.31 11.99 -9.21
N THR A 35 -13.13 10.68 -9.42
CA THR A 35 -14.15 9.66 -9.10
C THR A 35 -14.36 9.40 -7.60
N GLY A 36 -13.63 10.11 -6.73
CA GLY A 36 -13.81 10.03 -5.27
C GLY A 36 -13.10 8.85 -4.61
N LYS A 37 -12.06 8.28 -5.22
CA LYS A 37 -11.29 7.15 -4.66
C LYS A 37 -10.85 7.39 -3.21
N THR A 38 -10.21 8.51 -2.91
CA THR A 38 -9.77 8.86 -1.54
C THR A 38 -10.95 9.04 -0.58
N ASN A 39 -12.13 9.41 -1.08
CA ASN A 39 -13.33 9.59 -0.26
C ASN A 39 -13.85 8.25 0.32
N LEU A 40 -13.52 7.10 -0.30
CA LEU A 40 -13.83 5.77 0.27
C LEU A 40 -13.18 5.56 1.64
N ALA A 41 -12.07 6.24 1.95
CA ALA A 41 -11.45 6.16 3.27
C ALA A 41 -12.40 6.58 4.41
N LYS A 42 -13.45 7.37 4.11
CA LYS A 42 -14.48 7.73 5.10
C LYS A 42 -15.31 6.54 5.55
N THR A 43 -15.57 5.58 4.66
CA THR A 43 -16.40 4.40 4.92
C THR A 43 -15.60 3.19 5.42
N CYS A 44 -14.27 3.23 5.33
CA CYS A 44 -13.39 2.17 5.83
C CYS A 44 -13.45 2.02 7.36
N ARG A 45 -13.06 0.83 7.85
CA ARG A 45 -12.98 0.54 9.29
C ARG A 45 -11.97 1.47 9.97
N LYS A 46 -12.40 2.17 11.01
CA LYS A 46 -11.58 3.13 11.77
C LYS A 46 -10.71 2.41 12.82
N PRO A 47 -9.56 2.97 13.21
CA PRO A 47 -8.92 4.15 12.62
C PRO A 47 -8.28 3.83 11.26
N VAL A 48 -8.33 4.79 10.33
CA VAL A 48 -7.75 4.67 8.98
C VAL A 48 -6.43 5.40 8.95
N LEU A 49 -5.36 4.74 8.51
CA LEU A 49 -4.07 5.34 8.20
C LEU A 49 -3.90 5.44 6.68
N ILE A 50 -3.58 6.63 6.19
CA ILE A 50 -3.29 6.89 4.78
C ILE A 50 -1.82 7.32 4.67
N HIS A 51 -1.00 6.58 3.95
CA HIS A 51 0.29 7.06 3.46
C HIS A 51 0.07 7.78 2.13
N SER A 52 0.20 9.10 2.12
CA SER A 52 -0.15 9.92 0.96
C SER A 52 1.07 10.26 0.10
N PHE A 53 0.95 9.94 -1.18
CA PHE A 53 1.88 10.23 -2.27
C PHE A 53 1.29 11.17 -3.32
N ASP A 54 0.00 11.54 -3.23
CA ASP A 54 -0.65 12.43 -4.19
C ASP A 54 -0.96 13.80 -3.55
N PRO A 55 -0.22 14.87 -3.90
CA PRO A 55 -0.47 16.22 -3.40
C PRO A 55 -1.92 16.65 -3.58
N GLY A 56 -2.63 16.73 -2.46
CA GLY A 56 -4.02 17.17 -2.44
C GLY A 56 -5.08 16.10 -2.74
N GLY A 57 -4.71 14.82 -2.88
CA GLY A 57 -5.69 13.71 -2.88
C GLY A 57 -6.49 13.64 -1.58
N THR A 58 -5.86 14.04 -0.48
CA THR A 58 -6.39 14.05 0.88
C THR A 58 -7.37 15.19 1.16
N LYS A 59 -7.56 16.13 0.22
CA LYS A 59 -8.53 17.25 0.37
C LYS A 59 -9.95 16.76 0.67
N THR A 60 -10.33 15.62 0.10
CA THR A 60 -11.67 15.04 0.26
C THR A 60 -11.95 14.53 1.67
N VAL A 61 -10.91 14.16 2.42
CA VAL A 61 -10.99 13.61 3.78
C VAL A 61 -10.58 14.60 4.87
N ARG A 62 -10.32 15.86 4.50
CA ARG A 62 -9.79 16.89 5.40
C ARG A 62 -10.57 17.03 6.71
N ASP A 63 -11.89 17.06 6.65
CA ASP A 63 -12.75 17.29 7.82
C ASP A 63 -12.77 16.12 8.82
N ASP A 64 -12.30 14.95 8.36
CA ASP A 64 -12.24 13.68 9.10
C ASP A 64 -10.84 13.41 9.68
N ILE A 65 -9.84 14.23 9.33
CA ILE A 65 -8.48 14.10 9.86
C ILE A 65 -8.51 14.34 11.37
N GLY A 66 -7.93 13.41 12.13
CA GLY A 66 -7.96 13.39 13.60
C GLY A 66 -9.27 12.85 14.20
N LYS A 67 -10.28 12.55 13.38
CA LYS A 67 -11.58 11.96 13.78
C LYS A 67 -11.68 10.50 13.32
N GLY A 68 -10.56 9.78 13.40
CA GLY A 68 -10.45 8.39 12.93
C GLY A 68 -9.86 8.24 11.53
N ILE A 69 -9.47 9.33 10.86
CA ILE A 69 -8.57 9.29 9.70
C ILE A 69 -7.26 9.98 10.09
N PHE A 70 -6.14 9.32 9.81
CA PHE A 70 -4.79 9.82 9.99
C PHE A 70 -4.07 9.78 8.66
N VAL A 71 -3.38 10.86 8.32
CA VAL A 71 -2.73 11.01 7.01
C VAL A 71 -1.26 11.33 7.24
N ASP A 72 -0.40 10.55 6.61
CA ASP A 72 1.03 10.79 6.54
C ASP A 72 1.37 11.43 5.19
N THR A 73 1.64 12.73 5.21
CA THR A 73 1.90 13.54 4.01
C THR A 73 3.39 13.67 3.69
N ARG A 74 4.27 12.95 4.41
CA ARG A 74 5.74 13.02 4.20
C ARG A 74 6.17 12.62 2.79
N TYR A 75 5.33 11.90 2.05
CA TYR A 75 5.64 11.33 0.73
C TYR A 75 4.99 12.07 -0.44
N GLU A 76 4.22 13.13 -0.19
CA GLU A 76 3.57 13.91 -1.25
C GLU A 76 4.59 14.71 -2.09
N VAL A 77 5.74 15.08 -1.52
CA VAL A 77 6.79 15.83 -2.23
C VAL A 77 7.83 14.85 -2.76
N GLU A 78 7.86 14.68 -4.08
CA GLU A 78 8.85 13.85 -4.77
C GLU A 78 9.56 14.64 -5.88
N ASP A 79 10.90 14.56 -5.92
CA ASP A 79 11.73 15.10 -6.99
C ASP A 79 12.45 13.95 -7.69
N ALA A 80 12.14 13.74 -8.96
CA ALA A 80 12.74 12.66 -9.74
C ALA A 80 14.28 12.77 -9.85
N ARG A 81 14.87 13.97 -9.70
CA ARG A 81 16.33 14.19 -9.72
C ARG A 81 16.99 13.91 -8.36
N SER A 82 16.25 14.03 -7.28
CA SER A 82 16.71 13.72 -5.93
C SER A 82 15.65 12.93 -5.16
N PRO A 83 15.34 11.70 -5.60
CA PRO A 83 14.19 11.00 -5.07
C PRO A 83 14.40 10.57 -3.63
N SER A 84 13.31 10.68 -2.87
CA SER A 84 13.32 10.41 -1.43
C SER A 84 12.02 9.83 -0.88
N ALA A 85 10.88 9.98 -1.56
CA ALA A 85 9.59 9.64 -0.99
C ALA A 85 9.47 8.12 -0.75
N PHE A 86 9.90 7.29 -1.72
CA PHE A 86 9.86 5.84 -1.56
C PHE A 86 10.77 5.34 -0.43
N GLU A 87 12.00 5.83 -0.33
CA GLU A 87 12.96 5.41 0.71
C GLU A 87 12.48 5.85 2.11
N ALA A 88 11.90 7.05 2.21
CA ALA A 88 11.29 7.54 3.44
C ALA A 88 10.09 6.67 3.86
N TRP A 89 9.23 6.34 2.90
CA TRP A 89 8.08 5.45 3.12
C TRP A 89 8.52 4.07 3.54
N ASP A 90 9.49 3.47 2.84
CA ASP A 90 9.96 2.11 3.10
C ASP A 90 10.52 1.99 4.52
N LYS A 91 11.35 2.96 4.92
CA LYS A 91 11.89 3.05 6.28
C LYS A 91 10.79 3.18 7.33
N GLU A 92 9.82 4.06 7.10
CA GLU A 92 8.75 4.30 8.05
C GLU A 92 7.79 3.11 8.14
N TYR A 93 7.39 2.55 7.01
CA TYR A 93 6.54 1.37 6.92
C TYR A 93 7.14 0.22 7.74
N HIS A 94 8.43 -0.08 7.55
CA HIS A 94 9.12 -1.11 8.32
C HIS A 94 9.25 -0.77 9.80
N ARG A 95 9.44 0.50 10.16
CA ARG A 95 9.44 0.94 11.56
C ARG A 95 8.08 0.69 12.22
N LEU A 96 6.99 1.14 11.59
CA LEU A 96 5.62 0.96 12.06
C LEU A 96 5.26 -0.53 12.17
N LYS A 97 5.65 -1.34 11.18
CA LYS A 97 5.45 -2.79 11.20
C LYS A 97 6.19 -3.44 12.35
N LYS A 98 7.48 -3.12 12.54
CA LYS A 98 8.30 -3.63 13.65
C LYS A 98 7.71 -3.28 15.02
N GLU A 99 7.10 -2.12 15.15
CA GLU A 99 6.44 -1.66 16.38
C GLU A 99 5.00 -2.18 16.55
N ASN A 100 4.52 -3.06 15.66
CA ASN A 100 3.15 -3.58 15.64
C ASN A 100 2.08 -2.47 15.54
N PHE A 101 2.42 -1.31 14.97
CA PHE A 101 1.51 -0.17 14.88
C PHE A 101 0.23 -0.50 14.11
N PHE A 102 0.34 -1.27 13.03
CA PHE A 102 -0.79 -1.65 12.18
C PHE A 102 -1.87 -2.48 12.91
N ASN A 103 -1.52 -3.17 14.00
CA ASN A 103 -2.49 -3.90 14.83
C ASN A 103 -3.52 -2.96 15.50
N SER A 104 -3.18 -1.68 15.64
CA SER A 104 -4.08 -0.65 16.17
C SER A 104 -4.90 0.03 15.08
N MET A 105 -4.67 -0.28 13.80
CA MET A 105 -5.33 0.33 12.66
C MET A 105 -6.47 -0.54 12.14
N GLY A 106 -7.59 0.10 11.84
CA GLY A 106 -8.74 -0.53 11.20
C GLY A 106 -8.53 -0.74 9.71
N THR A 107 -7.83 0.19 9.04
CA THR A 107 -7.51 0.14 7.61
C THR A 107 -6.21 0.91 7.34
N PHE A 108 -5.37 0.35 6.47
CA PHE A 108 -4.18 1.00 5.94
C PHE A 108 -4.34 1.24 4.44
N ILE A 109 -3.97 2.44 3.97
CA ILE A 109 -4.15 2.89 2.58
C ILE A 109 -2.85 3.53 2.09
N VAL A 110 -2.43 3.19 0.87
CA VAL A 110 -1.41 3.93 0.10
C VAL A 110 -2.14 4.72 -0.98
N ASP A 111 -2.05 6.05 -0.96
CA ASP A 111 -2.77 6.93 -1.88
C ASP A 111 -1.88 8.04 -2.47
N SER A 112 -1.49 8.05 -3.74
CA SER A 112 -1.89 7.12 -4.80
C SER A 112 -0.86 6.01 -5.02
N ALA A 113 -1.32 4.81 -5.40
CA ALA A 113 -0.45 3.72 -5.82
C ALA A 113 0.40 4.08 -7.06
N THR A 114 -0.13 4.94 -7.94
CA THR A 114 0.59 5.41 -9.13
C THR A 114 1.80 6.25 -8.75
N THR A 115 1.66 7.23 -7.86
CA THR A 115 2.81 8.06 -7.44
C THR A 115 3.78 7.25 -6.57
N TRP A 116 3.27 6.35 -5.74
CA TRP A 116 4.11 5.42 -4.97
C TRP A 116 4.98 4.54 -5.88
N SER A 117 4.40 3.89 -6.90
CA SER A 117 5.18 3.10 -7.86
C SER A 117 6.17 3.92 -8.69
N ALA A 118 5.80 5.15 -9.08
CA ALA A 118 6.71 6.08 -9.75
C ALA A 118 7.89 6.47 -8.86
N SER A 119 7.67 6.69 -7.56
CA SER A 119 8.74 6.99 -6.60
C SER A 119 9.75 5.82 -6.47
N ALA A 120 9.28 4.57 -6.50
CA ALA A 120 10.16 3.39 -6.53
C ALA A 120 11.04 3.37 -7.79
N MET A 121 10.45 3.67 -8.95
CA MET A 121 11.19 3.78 -10.21
C MET A 121 12.26 4.87 -10.14
N ASN A 122 11.95 6.02 -9.53
CA ASN A 122 12.94 7.09 -9.38
C ASN A 122 14.15 6.65 -8.54
N VAL A 123 13.94 5.83 -7.50
CA VAL A 123 15.05 5.25 -6.71
C VAL A 123 15.93 4.34 -7.58
N ILE A 124 15.34 3.51 -8.44
CA ILE A 124 16.10 2.66 -9.38
C ILE A 124 16.91 3.52 -10.35
N LEU A 125 16.30 4.56 -10.93
CA LEU A 125 16.97 5.49 -11.84
C LEU A 125 18.14 6.22 -11.17
N LYS A 126 17.98 6.66 -9.92
CA LYS A 126 19.06 7.28 -9.13
C LYS A 126 20.22 6.30 -8.94
N LYS A 127 19.94 5.04 -8.56
CA LYS A 127 20.97 3.99 -8.41
C LYS A 127 21.69 3.69 -9.73
N ALA A 128 21.00 3.82 -10.86
CA ALA A 128 21.58 3.65 -12.20
C ALA A 128 22.31 4.91 -12.73
N GLY A 129 22.44 5.98 -11.93
CA GLY A 129 23.09 7.23 -12.37
C GLY A 129 22.26 8.08 -13.34
N ARG A 130 20.97 7.79 -13.48
CA ARG A 130 20.03 8.44 -14.43
C ARG A 130 18.85 9.10 -13.71
N ALA A 131 19.09 9.72 -12.55
CA ALA A 131 18.04 10.41 -11.78
C ALA A 131 17.30 11.43 -12.66
N GLY A 132 15.96 11.39 -12.63
CA GLY A 132 15.08 12.21 -13.47
C GLY A 132 15.09 11.88 -14.96
N GLY A 133 15.80 10.82 -15.37
CA GLY A 133 15.86 10.33 -16.74
C GLY A 133 14.72 9.39 -17.10
N THR A 134 14.74 8.89 -18.33
CA THR A 134 13.74 7.94 -18.83
C THR A 134 14.06 6.51 -18.37
N PRO A 135 13.07 5.75 -17.85
CA PRO A 135 13.19 4.32 -17.60
C PRO A 135 13.60 3.53 -18.85
N GLN A 136 14.53 2.61 -18.65
CA GLN A 136 14.98 1.63 -19.63
C GLN A 136 14.42 0.25 -19.28
N GLN A 137 14.46 -0.68 -20.23
CA GLN A 137 13.86 -2.02 -20.06
C GLN A 137 14.37 -2.75 -18.81
N ASN A 138 15.65 -2.58 -18.47
CA ASN A 138 16.30 -3.18 -17.30
C ASN A 138 15.87 -2.55 -15.95
N ASP A 139 15.20 -1.39 -15.95
CA ASP A 139 14.75 -0.72 -14.72
C ASP A 139 13.39 -1.25 -14.23
N TYR A 140 12.55 -1.73 -15.15
CA TYR A 140 11.18 -2.15 -14.83
C TYR A 140 11.12 -3.38 -13.92
N LEU A 141 11.93 -4.40 -14.18
CA LEU A 141 11.92 -5.61 -13.35
C LEU A 141 12.30 -5.31 -11.89
N PRO A 142 13.40 -4.58 -11.58
CA PRO A 142 13.69 -4.14 -10.22
C PRO A 142 12.56 -3.35 -9.57
N ALA A 143 11.98 -2.37 -10.28
CA ALA A 143 10.89 -1.55 -9.74
C ALA A 143 9.63 -2.39 -9.46
N MET A 144 9.27 -3.31 -10.35
CA MET A 144 8.15 -4.23 -10.17
C MET A 144 8.37 -5.13 -8.96
N ILE A 145 9.57 -5.71 -8.79
CA ILE A 145 9.89 -6.57 -7.65
C ILE A 145 9.78 -5.78 -6.33
N MET A 146 10.25 -4.52 -6.30
CA MET A 146 10.13 -3.68 -5.11
C MET A 146 8.67 -3.47 -4.70
N ILE A 147 7.81 -3.13 -5.67
CA ILE A 147 6.38 -2.90 -5.44
C ILE A 147 5.64 -4.19 -5.09
N GLU A 148 5.92 -5.29 -5.80
CA GLU A 148 5.29 -6.58 -5.56
C GLU A 148 5.62 -7.12 -4.16
N ASN A 149 6.88 -7.03 -3.73
CA ASN A 149 7.28 -7.45 -2.39
C ASN A 149 6.60 -6.61 -1.31
N ALA A 150 6.52 -5.30 -1.51
CA ALA A 150 5.78 -4.42 -0.62
C ALA A 150 4.29 -4.77 -0.55
N ILE A 151 3.63 -5.05 -1.68
CA ILE A 151 2.22 -5.46 -1.70
C ILE A 151 2.01 -6.79 -1.00
N LYS A 152 2.84 -7.80 -1.26
CA LYS A 152 2.77 -9.10 -0.58
C LYS A 152 2.93 -8.95 0.92
N ASP A 153 3.85 -8.08 1.34
CA ASP A 153 4.07 -7.80 2.75
C ASP A 153 2.89 -7.06 3.39
N MET A 154 2.28 -6.10 2.68
CA MET A 154 1.09 -5.35 3.12
C MET A 154 -0.16 -6.23 3.25
N ILE A 155 -0.35 -7.19 2.34
CA ILE A 155 -1.47 -8.15 2.39
C ILE A 155 -1.39 -9.04 3.64
N GLY A 156 -0.19 -9.21 4.20
CA GLY A 156 0.06 -9.99 5.40
C GLY A 156 0.02 -9.20 6.72
N LEU A 157 -0.31 -7.89 6.70
CA LEU A 157 -0.56 -7.10 7.91
C LEU A 157 -1.85 -7.52 8.61
#